data_AF-A0A7C2I6R5-F1
#
_entry.id   AF-A0A7C2I6R5-F1
#
_cell.length_a   1.000
_cell.length_b   1.000
_cell.length_c   1.000
_cell.angle_alpha   90.00
_cell.angle_beta   90.00
_cell.angle_gamma   90.00
#
_symmetry.space_group_name_H-M   'P 1'
#
loop_
_entity.id
_entity.type
_entity.pdbx_description
1 polymer ?
#
loop_
_entity_poly.entity_id
_entity_poly.type
_entity_poly.pdbx_seq_one_letter_code
_entity_poly.pdbx_strand_id
1 'polypeptide(L)'
;VEAFEAKVRALVDVPIGVAERSFDRRELAALIETAMTEATGADLAYMNLGGVRDGLAKGTVLVRHIWNIMPFDNVIVYGSLKGSEIPAEALRGRSIDPEGRYILATNNFVAEQWGEIGSRLDRQGPDVREALIDWVKRTKVLR
;
A
#
# COMPACT_ATOMS: atom_id res chain seq x y z
N VAL A 1 4.59 21.97 23.86
CA VAL A 1 4.11 21.63 22.49
C VAL A 1 5.23 21.83 21.48
N GLU A 2 5.84 23.01 21.39
CA GLU A 2 6.92 23.31 20.41
C GLU A 2 8.10 22.33 20.41
N ALA A 3 8.64 21.96 21.58
CA ALA A 3 9.74 21.00 21.66
C ALA A 3 9.36 19.58 21.19
N PHE A 4 8.08 19.22 21.27
CA PHE A 4 7.57 17.95 20.74
C PHE A 4 7.39 18.03 19.23
N GLU A 5 6.80 19.11 18.72
CA GLU A 5 6.65 19.36 17.28
C GLU A 5 8.00 19.41 16.55
N ALA A 6 9.02 20.02 17.15
CA ALA A 6 10.36 20.08 16.59
C ALA A 6 10.96 18.67 16.40
N LYS A 7 10.77 17.77 17.37
CA LYS A 7 11.21 16.37 17.28
C LYS A 7 10.46 15.61 16.18
N VAL A 8 9.15 15.84 16.08
CA VAL A 8 8.32 15.20 15.03
C VAL A 8 8.75 15.68 13.64
N ARG A 9 8.93 16.99 13.44
CA ARG A 9 9.42 17.57 12.16
C ARG A 9 10.73 16.94 11.71
N ALA A 10 11.68 16.75 12.63
CA ALA A 10 12.95 16.11 12.30
C ALA A 10 12.81 14.68 11.74
N LEU A 11 11.73 13.96 12.08
CA LEU A 11 11.46 12.62 11.57
C LEU A 11 10.62 12.62 10.28
N VAL A 12 9.67 13.56 10.14
CA VAL A 12 8.68 13.52 9.05
C VAL A 12 9.02 14.46 7.89
N ASP A 13 9.81 15.50 8.11
CA ASP A 13 10.23 16.44 7.04
C ASP A 13 11.49 15.95 6.31
N VAL A 14 11.70 14.63 6.28
CA VAL A 14 12.82 13.96 5.60
C VAL A 14 12.44 13.70 4.14
N PRO A 15 13.22 14.21 3.16
CA PRO A 15 13.04 13.90 1.74
C PRO A 15 13.34 12.42 1.45
N ILE A 16 12.42 11.76 0.74
CA ILE A 16 12.53 10.34 0.38
C ILE A 16 12.42 10.08 -1.12
N GLY A 17 11.96 11.06 -1.91
CA GLY A 17 11.87 10.96 -3.37
C GLY A 17 11.33 12.24 -4.01
N VAL A 18 10.98 12.14 -5.30
CA VAL A 18 10.37 13.20 -6.10
C VAL A 18 9.18 12.66 -6.87
N ALA A 19 8.07 13.38 -6.88
CA ALA A 19 6.93 13.14 -7.74
C ALA A 19 7.02 14.05 -8.97
N GLU A 20 7.11 13.50 -10.18
CA GLU A 20 7.23 14.27 -11.43
C GLU A 20 5.90 14.97 -11.82
N ARG A 21 4.79 14.48 -11.27
CA ARG A 21 3.44 14.99 -11.43
C ARG A 21 2.65 14.84 -10.13
N SER A 22 1.45 15.41 -10.10
CA SER A 22 0.51 15.14 -9.00
C SER A 22 -0.16 13.79 -9.21
N PHE A 23 -0.47 13.11 -8.10
CA PHE A 23 -1.19 11.85 -8.04
C PHE A 23 -2.47 12.02 -7.24
N ASP A 24 -3.59 11.56 -7.79
CA ASP A 24 -4.83 11.44 -7.02
C ASP A 24 -4.82 10.17 -6.15
N ARG A 25 -5.88 10.00 -5.34
CA ARG A 25 -6.00 8.86 -4.42
C ARG A 25 -6.08 7.51 -5.12
N ARG A 26 -6.63 7.42 -6.33
CA ARG A 26 -6.75 6.17 -7.08
C ARG A 26 -5.39 5.77 -7.66
N GLU A 27 -4.66 6.75 -8.18
CA GLU A 27 -3.31 6.54 -8.68
C GLU A 27 -2.36 6.15 -7.54
N LEU A 28 -2.47 6.80 -6.38
CA LEU A 28 -1.73 6.42 -5.18
C LEU A 28 -2.08 5.01 -4.70
N ALA A 29 -3.35 4.61 -4.76
CA ALA A 29 -3.74 3.24 -4.42
C ALA A 29 -3.00 2.21 -5.29
N ALA A 30 -2.84 2.47 -6.59
CA ALA A 30 -2.07 1.60 -7.49
C ALA A 30 -0.56 1.58 -7.16
N LEU A 31 0.02 2.73 -6.77
CA LEU A 31 1.41 2.78 -6.32
C LEU A 31 1.61 2.04 -4.98
N ILE A 32 0.63 2.13 -4.07
CA ILE A 32 0.63 1.39 -2.81
C ILE A 32 0.53 -0.11 -3.08
N GLU A 33 -0.35 -0.53 -3.98
CA GLU A 33 -0.43 -1.93 -4.41
C GLU A 33 0.91 -2.43 -4.96
N THR A 34 1.62 -1.60 -5.74
CA THR A 34 2.97 -1.91 -6.23
C THR A 34 3.99 -2.03 -5.09
N ALA A 35 3.95 -1.13 -4.11
CA ALA A 35 4.81 -1.21 -2.94
C ALA A 35 4.53 -2.49 -2.11
N MET A 36 3.26 -2.88 -1.99
CA MET A 36 2.84 -4.09 -1.28
C MET A 36 3.29 -5.36 -1.99
N THR A 37 3.15 -5.45 -3.33
CA THR A 37 3.64 -6.61 -4.10
C THR A 37 5.15 -6.73 -3.98
N GLU A 38 5.90 -5.63 -4.14
CA GLU A 38 7.36 -5.66 -4.01
C GLU A 38 7.83 -6.01 -2.59
N ALA A 39 7.12 -5.56 -1.55
CA ALA A 39 7.47 -5.87 -0.16
C ALA A 39 7.20 -7.32 0.24
N THR A 40 6.26 -8.00 -0.42
CA THR A 40 5.81 -9.36 -0.03
C THR A 40 6.16 -10.44 -1.05
N GLY A 41 6.53 -10.05 -2.28
CA GLY A 41 6.65 -10.97 -3.41
C GLY A 41 5.29 -11.49 -3.90
N ALA A 42 4.18 -10.81 -3.59
CA ALA A 42 2.85 -11.20 -4.04
C ALA A 42 2.64 -10.94 -5.54
N ASP A 43 1.84 -11.81 -6.18
CA ASP A 43 1.46 -11.66 -7.59
C ASP A 43 0.48 -10.50 -7.78
N LEU A 44 -0.41 -10.31 -6.79
CA LEU A 44 -1.45 -9.30 -6.79
C LEU A 44 -1.49 -8.63 -5.42
N ALA A 45 -1.75 -7.33 -5.40
CA ALA A 45 -2.10 -6.61 -4.19
C ALA A 45 -3.40 -5.82 -4.41
N TYR A 46 -4.13 -5.61 -3.32
CA TYR A 46 -5.31 -4.75 -3.31
C TYR A 46 -5.26 -3.75 -2.16
N MET A 47 -5.53 -2.48 -2.49
CA MET A 47 -5.70 -1.39 -1.55
C MET A 47 -7.07 -0.75 -1.73
N ASN A 48 -7.87 -0.74 -0.66
CA ASN A 48 -9.17 -0.08 -0.65
C ASN A 48 -8.99 1.45 -0.67
N LEU A 49 -9.76 2.15 -1.51
CA LEU A 49 -9.65 3.60 -1.67
C LEU A 49 -9.92 4.38 -0.37
N GLY A 50 -10.74 3.83 0.53
CA GLY A 50 -11.04 4.41 1.84
C GLY A 50 -9.82 4.54 2.76
N GLY A 51 -8.81 3.67 2.59
CA GLY A 51 -7.57 3.71 3.34
C GLY A 51 -6.57 4.77 2.85
N VAL A 52 -6.68 5.20 1.60
CA VAL A 52 -5.87 6.28 1.02
C VAL A 52 -6.54 7.63 1.32
N ARG A 53 -5.89 8.49 2.09
CA ARG A 53 -6.55 9.66 2.71
C ARG A 53 -6.22 11.00 2.07
N ASP A 54 -5.12 11.09 1.34
CA ASP A 54 -4.67 12.32 0.70
C ASP A 54 -4.15 12.04 -0.73
N GLY A 55 -4.00 13.08 -1.52
CA GLY A 55 -3.26 13.06 -2.77
C GLY A 55 -1.77 13.33 -2.54
N LEU A 56 -0.99 13.33 -3.64
CA LEU A 56 0.42 13.72 -3.60
C LEU A 56 0.67 14.77 -4.68
N ALA A 57 1.09 15.97 -4.28
CA ALA A 57 1.46 17.01 -5.24
C ALA A 57 2.80 16.70 -5.92
N LYS A 58 2.97 17.22 -7.14
CA LYS A 58 4.27 17.27 -7.81
C LYS A 58 5.33 17.93 -6.91
N GLY A 59 6.54 17.37 -6.89
CA GLY A 59 7.70 17.93 -6.18
C GLY A 59 8.34 16.95 -5.20
N THR A 60 9.06 17.48 -4.21
CA THR A 60 9.74 16.67 -3.20
C THR A 60 8.74 15.86 -2.37
N VAL A 61 8.97 14.56 -2.28
CA VAL A 61 8.20 13.66 -1.43
C VAL A 61 8.89 13.58 -0.07
N LEU A 62 8.17 13.97 0.97
CA LEU A 62 8.60 13.90 2.36
C LEU A 62 7.92 12.72 3.05
N VAL A 63 8.53 12.18 4.11
CA VAL A 63 7.91 11.16 4.97
C VAL A 63 6.52 11.60 5.45
N ARG A 64 6.35 12.88 5.80
CA ARG A 64 5.06 13.45 6.24
C ARG A 64 3.93 13.27 5.22
N HIS A 65 4.23 13.30 3.92
CA HIS A 65 3.21 13.09 2.89
C HIS A 65 2.70 11.65 2.96
N ILE A 66 3.59 10.69 3.20
CA ILE A 66 3.22 9.28 3.36
C ILE A 66 2.35 9.07 4.60
N TRP A 67 2.66 9.73 5.72
CA TRP A 67 1.81 9.73 6.92
C TRP A 67 0.40 10.28 6.65
N ASN A 68 0.29 11.36 5.86
CA ASN A 68 -1.01 11.93 5.49
C ASN A 68 -1.80 11.00 4.56
N ILE A 69 -1.12 10.35 3.60
CA ILE A 69 -1.73 9.45 2.62
C ILE A 69 -2.20 8.14 3.29
N MET A 70 -1.36 7.56 4.17
CA MET A 70 -1.59 6.29 4.87
C MET A 70 -1.46 6.47 6.39
N PRO A 71 -2.50 7.03 7.05
CA PRO A 71 -2.43 7.34 8.49
C PRO A 71 -2.72 6.14 9.40
N PHE A 72 -3.22 5.02 8.86
CA PHE A 72 -3.56 3.84 9.67
C PHE A 72 -2.37 2.89 9.80
N ASP A 73 -2.22 2.29 10.98
CA ASP A 73 -1.20 1.27 11.27
C ASP A 73 -1.66 -0.12 10.80
N ASN A 74 -2.20 -0.16 9.58
CA ASN A 74 -2.59 -1.41 8.96
C ASN A 74 -1.34 -2.14 8.46
N VAL A 75 -1.27 -3.43 8.77
CA VAL A 75 -0.21 -4.33 8.29
C VAL A 75 -0.61 -4.98 6.99
N ILE A 76 0.37 -5.33 6.15
CA ILE A 76 0.13 -6.15 4.98
C ILE A 76 -0.09 -7.60 5.42
N VAL A 77 -1.14 -8.23 4.91
CA VAL A 77 -1.37 -9.68 5.05
C VAL A 77 -1.48 -10.30 3.67
N TYR A 78 -0.96 -11.51 3.51
CA TYR A 78 -0.87 -12.16 2.21
C TYR A 78 -0.86 -13.69 2.29
N GLY A 79 -1.32 -14.36 1.23
CA GLY A 79 -1.51 -15.81 1.21
C GLY A 79 -1.75 -16.34 -0.19
N SER A 80 -1.62 -17.65 -0.36
CA SER A 80 -1.91 -18.31 -1.64
C SER A 80 -3.40 -18.60 -1.75
N LEU A 81 -4.02 -18.14 -2.83
CA LEU A 81 -5.40 -18.42 -3.19
C LEU A 81 -5.45 -19.04 -4.59
N LYS A 82 -6.50 -19.81 -4.85
CA LYS A 82 -6.86 -20.20 -6.22
C LYS A 82 -7.49 -19.00 -6.94
N GLY A 83 -7.29 -18.87 -8.24
CA GLY A 83 -7.80 -17.74 -9.03
C GLY A 83 -9.31 -17.52 -8.89
N SER A 84 -10.08 -18.61 -8.78
CA SER A 84 -11.53 -18.58 -8.54
C SER A 84 -11.94 -17.99 -7.17
N GLU A 85 -11.00 -17.86 -6.23
CA GLU A 85 -11.24 -17.40 -4.86
C GLU A 85 -10.83 -15.94 -4.66
N ILE A 86 -10.16 -15.33 -5.64
CA ILE A 86 -9.69 -13.96 -5.52
C ILE A 86 -10.88 -13.00 -5.56
N PRO A 87 -11.04 -12.10 -4.57
CA PRO A 87 -12.11 -11.13 -4.55
C PRO A 87 -12.14 -10.28 -5.82
N ALA A 88 -13.34 -10.05 -6.38
CA ALA A 88 -13.49 -9.39 -7.68
C ALA A 88 -12.90 -7.97 -7.71
N GLU A 89 -12.96 -7.25 -6.59
CA GLU A 89 -12.35 -5.94 -6.42
C GLU A 89 -10.82 -5.97 -6.51
N ALA A 90 -10.17 -7.04 -6.05
CA ALA A 90 -8.73 -7.23 -6.16
C ALA A 90 -8.31 -7.52 -7.61
N LEU A 91 -9.21 -8.09 -8.41
CA LEU A 91 -8.96 -8.32 -9.83
C LEU A 91 -8.99 -7.02 -10.65
N ARG A 92 -9.72 -5.99 -10.23
CA ARG A 92 -9.91 -4.73 -10.99
C ARG A 92 -10.28 -4.97 -12.47
N GLY A 93 -11.10 -5.99 -12.72
CA GLY A 93 -11.53 -6.39 -14.07
C GLY A 93 -10.52 -7.22 -14.87
N ARG A 94 -9.37 -7.59 -14.29
CA ARG A 94 -8.42 -8.53 -14.91
C ARG A 94 -9.03 -9.93 -15.00
N SER A 95 -8.84 -10.58 -16.14
CA SER A 95 -9.11 -12.01 -16.29
C SER A 95 -7.87 -12.80 -15.85
N ILE A 96 -8.07 -13.80 -14.99
CA ILE A 96 -7.03 -14.71 -14.53
C ILE A 96 -7.52 -16.16 -14.68
N ASP A 97 -6.59 -17.11 -14.75
CA ASP A 97 -6.93 -18.53 -14.75
C ASP A 97 -7.60 -18.89 -13.40
N PRO A 98 -8.87 -19.34 -13.39
CA PRO A 98 -9.55 -19.71 -12.16
C PRO A 98 -8.91 -20.90 -11.45
N GLU A 99 -8.15 -21.76 -12.15
CA GLU A 99 -7.45 -22.91 -11.57
C GLU A 99 -6.02 -22.58 -11.12
N GLY A 100 -5.49 -21.44 -11.56
CA GLY A 100 -4.15 -20.96 -11.19
C GLY A 100 -4.04 -20.64 -9.69
N ARG A 101 -2.82 -20.72 -9.16
CA ARG A 101 -2.50 -20.30 -7.79
C ARG A 101 -1.79 -18.96 -7.81
N TYR A 102 -2.24 -18.03 -6.98
CA TYR A 102 -1.69 -16.69 -6.89
C TYR A 102 -1.49 -16.32 -5.43
N ILE A 103 -0.42 -15.59 -5.14
CA ILE A 103 -0.22 -14.91 -3.87
C ILE A 103 -0.94 -13.56 -3.95
N LEU A 104 -1.97 -13.39 -3.11
CA LEU A 104 -2.67 -12.12 -2.94
C LEU A 104 -2.20 -11.44 -1.67
N ALA A 105 -1.86 -10.16 -1.76
CA ALA A 105 -1.62 -9.27 -0.63
C ALA A 105 -2.74 -8.24 -0.47
N THR A 106 -3.07 -7.90 0.76
CA THR A 106 -3.98 -6.80 1.11
C THR A 106 -3.59 -6.25 2.48
N ASN A 107 -4.35 -5.30 3.02
CA ASN A 107 -4.18 -4.86 4.41
C ASN A 107 -5.12 -5.64 5.35
N ASN A 108 -4.72 -5.82 6.62
CA ASN A 108 -5.48 -6.60 7.61
C ASN A 108 -6.94 -6.16 7.75
N PHE A 109 -7.24 -4.87 7.69
CA PHE A 109 -8.61 -4.37 7.73
C PHE A 109 -9.46 -4.89 6.55
N VAL A 110 -8.92 -4.90 5.33
CA VAL A 110 -9.63 -5.46 4.18
C VAL A 110 -9.74 -6.98 4.26
N ALA A 111 -8.70 -7.66 4.76
CA ALA A 111 -8.76 -9.11 4.95
C ALA A 111 -9.90 -9.49 5.91
N GLU A 112 -10.09 -8.76 7.01
CA GLU A 112 -11.23 -8.95 7.91
C GLU A 112 -12.58 -8.79 7.19
N GLN A 113 -12.70 -7.82 6.29
CA GLN A 113 -13.92 -7.62 5.49
C GLN A 113 -14.19 -8.77 4.51
N TRP A 114 -13.16 -9.47 4.06
CA TRP A 114 -13.28 -10.66 3.19
C TRP A 114 -13.59 -11.95 3.94
N GLY A 115 -13.67 -11.93 5.28
CA GLY A 115 -14.08 -13.08 6.09
C GLY A 115 -13.19 -14.31 5.87
N GLU A 116 -13.79 -15.43 5.47
CA GLU A 116 -13.09 -16.71 5.25
C GLU A 116 -11.99 -16.64 4.17
N ILE A 117 -12.14 -15.76 3.16
CA ILE A 117 -11.07 -15.57 2.17
C ILE A 117 -9.89 -14.86 2.83
N GLY A 118 -10.17 -13.80 3.59
CA GLY A 118 -9.13 -13.02 4.26
C GLY A 118 -8.40 -13.79 5.37
N SER A 119 -9.07 -14.68 6.09
CA SER A 119 -8.42 -15.52 7.12
C SER A 119 -7.38 -16.49 6.55
N ARG A 120 -7.41 -16.74 5.23
CA ARG A 120 -6.41 -17.56 4.52
C ARG A 120 -5.19 -16.76 4.06
N LEU A 121 -5.19 -15.44 4.24
CA LEU A 121 -4.02 -14.58 4.05
C LEU A 121 -3.16 -14.64 5.32
N ASP A 122 -2.55 -15.80 5.54
CA ASP A 122 -1.97 -16.26 6.80
C ASP A 122 -0.55 -15.74 7.07
N ARG A 123 0.08 -15.05 6.12
CA ARG A 123 1.39 -14.41 6.29
C ARG A 123 1.23 -12.93 6.53
N GLN A 124 2.08 -12.40 7.41
CA GLN A 124 2.15 -10.97 7.72
C GLN A 124 3.41 -10.35 7.12
N GLY A 125 3.26 -9.19 6.49
CA GLY A 125 4.33 -8.34 5.98
C GLY A 125 4.54 -7.10 6.86
N PRO A 126 5.29 -6.10 6.38
CA PRO A 126 5.47 -4.83 7.08
C PRO A 126 4.16 -4.02 7.13
N ASP A 127 4.20 -2.90 7.85
CA ASP A 127 3.14 -1.89 7.77
C ASP A 127 3.00 -1.38 6.32
N VAL A 128 1.77 -1.13 5.87
CA VAL A 128 1.52 -0.61 4.51
C VAL A 128 2.27 0.72 4.31
N ARG A 129 2.32 1.54 5.34
CA ARG A 129 3.06 2.81 5.35
C ARG A 129 4.56 2.61 5.19
N GLU A 130 5.13 1.66 5.94
CA GLU A 130 6.56 1.35 5.88
C GLU A 130 6.94 0.83 4.49
N ALA A 131 6.15 -0.11 3.95
CA ALA A 131 6.32 -0.61 2.59
C ALA A 131 6.32 0.52 1.56
N LEU A 132 5.39 1.49 1.68
CA LEU A 132 5.35 2.65 0.79
C LEU A 132 6.57 3.56 0.95
N ILE A 133 6.99 3.86 2.18
CA ILE A 133 8.19 4.69 2.44
C ILE A 133 9.42 4.04 1.80
N ASP A 134 9.62 2.75 2.02
CA ASP A 134 10.79 2.03 1.51
C ASP A 134 10.76 1.88 0.00
N TRP A 135 9.58 1.66 -0.57
CA TRP A 135 9.39 1.66 -2.02
C TRP A 135 9.74 3.02 -2.63
N VAL A 136 9.24 4.14 -2.07
CA VAL A 136 9.59 5.49 -2.56
C VAL A 136 11.10 5.76 -2.42
N LYS A 137 11.71 5.38 -1.29
CA LYS A 137 13.16 5.53 -1.07
C LYS A 137 13.99 4.74 -2.09
N ARG A 138 13.51 3.59 -2.56
CA ARG A 138 14.17 2.76 -3.57
C ARG A 138 13.93 3.30 -4.98
N THR A 139 12.68 3.59 -5.32
CA THR A 139 12.26 4.06 -6.65
C THR A 139 12.77 5.48 -6.96
N LYS A 140 12.92 6.32 -5.92
CA LYS A 140 13.37 7.73 -5.95
C LYS A 140 12.48 8.70 -6.73
N VAL A 141 11.86 8.28 -7.83
CA VAL A 141 11.10 9.12 -8.75
C VAL A 141 9.76 8.47 -9.08
N LEU A 142 8.66 9.14 -8.72
CA LEU A 142 7.29 8.70 -9.00
C LEU A 142 6.81 9.35 -10.30
N ARG A 143 6.39 8.53 -11.27
CA ARG A 143 5.98 8.93 -12.62
C ARG A 143 4.52 8.61 -12.91
#